data_AF-A0A5J4RPY1-F1
#
_entry.id   AF-A0A5J4RPY1-F1
#
_cell.length_a   1.000
_cell.length_b   1.000
_cell.length_c   1.000
_cell.angle_alpha   90.00
_cell.angle_beta   90.00
_cell.angle_gamma   90.00
#
_symmetry.space_group_name_H-M   'P 1'
#
loop_
_entity.id
_entity.type
_entity.pdbx_description
1 polymer ?
#
loop_
_entity_poly.entity_id
_entity_poly.type
_entity_poly.pdbx_seq_one_letter_code
_entity_poly.pdbx_strand_id
1 'polypeptide(L)'
;MEKTNKISGLTTIGIDRQTNKLIDKLCKRYSLKKGEIVKLTFQYMDKACINPAEAPKSVKSELSKINKRQDDIVRFIRHYEEKELNPMIRVTNSIAVRFDGIVKALETLILSHLETSREKYNNVLQKLSDQFGKNAEVINNQENKLARCTNFNSGTIKNC
;
A
#
# COMPACT_ATOMS: atom_id res chain seq x y z
N MET A 1 7.47 -8.38 -54.12
CA MET A 1 8.12 -7.12 -54.53
C MET A 1 9.52 -7.44 -55.01
N GLU A 2 9.81 -7.04 -56.24
CA GLU A 2 10.98 -7.42 -57.04
C GLU A 2 12.31 -7.07 -56.35
N LYS A 3 13.23 -8.05 -56.33
CA LYS A 3 14.66 -7.79 -56.17
C LYS A 3 15.20 -7.25 -57.49
N THR A 4 15.08 -5.94 -57.72
CA THR A 4 15.91 -5.29 -58.74
C THR A 4 17.34 -5.20 -58.21
N ASN A 5 18.16 -6.19 -58.56
CA ASN A 5 19.62 -6.04 -58.57
C ASN A 5 19.98 -4.98 -59.62
N LYS A 6 19.77 -3.70 -59.31
CA LYS A 6 20.44 -2.62 -60.03
C LYS A 6 21.92 -2.74 -59.68
N ILE A 7 22.71 -3.19 -60.65
CA ILE A 7 24.15 -3.02 -60.66
C ILE A 7 24.37 -1.51 -60.57
N SER A 8 24.71 -1.04 -59.38
CA SER A 8 25.00 0.38 -59.13
C SER A 8 26.22 0.74 -59.97
N GLY A 9 26.00 1.48 -61.06
CA GLY A 9 27.09 2.06 -61.83
C GLY A 9 28.02 2.83 -60.90
N LEU A 10 29.33 2.60 -61.05
CA LEU A 10 30.35 3.34 -60.33
C LEU A 10 30.11 4.84 -60.60
N THR A 11 29.70 5.58 -59.57
CA THR A 11 29.50 7.02 -59.67
C THR A 11 30.77 7.69 -59.16
N THR A 12 31.39 8.51 -60.01
CA THR A 12 32.60 9.25 -59.67
C THR A 12 32.24 10.61 -59.10
N ILE A 13 32.76 10.92 -57.91
CA ILE A 13 32.67 12.24 -57.29
C ILE A 13 34.08 12.81 -57.20
N GLY A 14 34.28 14.04 -57.68
CA GLY A 14 35.53 14.76 -57.53
C GLY A 14 35.72 15.22 -56.09
N ILE A 15 36.87 14.92 -55.48
CA ILE A 15 37.22 15.34 -54.12
C ILE A 15 38.31 16.40 -54.22
N ASP A 16 38.14 17.52 -53.54
CA ASP A 16 39.14 18.58 -53.51
C ASP A 16 40.41 18.15 -52.76
N ARG A 17 41.50 18.90 -52.99
CA ARG A 17 42.81 18.56 -52.42
C ARG A 17 42.82 18.63 -50.88
N GLN A 18 42.01 19.46 -50.25
CA GLN A 18 41.97 19.58 -48.78
C GLN A 18 41.23 18.38 -48.17
N THR A 19 40.08 18.01 -48.72
CA THR A 19 39.33 16.82 -48.27
C THR A 19 40.13 15.53 -48.49
N ASN A 20 40.84 15.40 -49.62
CA ASN A 20 41.71 14.25 -49.85
C ASN A 20 42.84 14.15 -48.80
N LYS A 21 43.41 15.29 -48.34
CA LYS A 21 44.39 15.29 -47.24
C LYS A 21 43.79 14.81 -45.91
N LEU A 22 42.52 15.12 -45.64
CA LEU A 22 41.83 14.63 -44.43
C LEU A 22 41.60 13.12 -44.50
N ILE A 23 41.18 12.62 -45.67
CA ILE A 23 41.07 11.19 -45.93
C ILE A 23 42.42 10.50 -45.74
N ASP A 24 43.51 11.06 -46.26
CA ASP A 24 44.87 10.54 -46.07
C ASP A 24 45.28 10.47 -44.59
N LYS A 25 44.97 11.51 -43.80
CA LYS A 25 45.24 11.50 -42.35
C LYS A 25 44.45 10.39 -41.64
N LEU A 26 43.19 10.19 -42.00
CA LEU A 26 42.35 9.14 -41.43
C LEU A 26 42.84 7.75 -41.86
N CYS A 27 43.23 7.58 -43.12
CA CYS A 27 43.82 6.35 -43.65
C CYS A 27 45.09 5.97 -42.87
N LYS A 28 45.96 6.95 -42.58
CA LYS A 28 47.17 6.73 -41.76
C LYS A 28 46.86 6.38 -40.30
N ARG A 29 45.86 7.03 -39.68
CA ARG A 29 45.51 6.78 -38.27
C ARG A 29 44.94 5.39 -38.03
N TYR A 30 44.12 4.91 -38.95
CA TYR A 30 43.43 3.64 -38.80
C TYR A 30 44.02 2.51 -39.67
N SER A 31 45.10 2.80 -40.42
CA SER A 31 45.77 1.86 -41.34
C SER A 31 44.83 1.26 -42.39
N LEU A 32 43.93 2.07 -42.94
CA LEU A 32 42.90 1.65 -43.92
C LEU A 32 43.15 2.24 -45.31
N LYS A 33 42.64 1.56 -46.34
CA LYS A 33 42.65 2.07 -47.73
C LYS A 33 41.60 3.18 -47.90
N LYS A 34 41.83 4.11 -48.85
CA LYS A 34 40.92 5.24 -49.11
C LYS A 34 39.48 4.82 -49.42
N GLY A 35 39.28 3.79 -50.25
CA GLY A 35 37.93 3.31 -50.57
C GLY A 35 37.22 2.71 -49.36
N GLU A 36 37.96 2.05 -48.48
CA GLU A 36 37.42 1.39 -47.30
C GLU A 36 37.00 2.39 -46.22
N ILE A 37 37.82 3.41 -45.97
CA ILE A 37 37.50 4.43 -44.97
C ILE A 37 36.28 5.26 -45.36
N VAL A 38 36.13 5.56 -46.65
CA VAL A 38 34.97 6.30 -47.17
C VAL A 38 33.71 5.46 -47.00
N LYS A 39 33.76 4.16 -47.37
CA LYS A 39 32.65 3.22 -47.17
C LYS A 39 32.24 3.13 -45.70
N LEU A 40 33.21 2.93 -44.80
CA LEU A 40 32.96 2.83 -43.35
C LEU A 40 32.42 4.14 -42.77
N THR A 41 32.87 5.29 -43.26
CA THR A 41 32.38 6.59 -42.78
C THR A 41 30.90 6.78 -43.10
N PHE A 42 30.48 6.50 -44.34
CA PHE A 42 29.07 6.59 -44.70
C PHE A 42 28.21 5.56 -43.95
N GLN A 43 28.72 4.33 -43.78
CA GLN A 43 28.05 3.33 -42.96
C GLN A 43 27.95 3.74 -41.49
N TYR A 44 28.97 4.40 -40.94
CA TYR A 44 28.95 4.91 -39.58
C TYR A 44 27.95 6.05 -39.42
N MET A 45 27.90 7.00 -40.36
CA MET A 45 26.92 8.09 -40.35
C MET A 45 25.49 7.58 -40.39
N ASP A 46 25.22 6.61 -41.27
CA ASP A 46 23.91 5.97 -41.40
C ASP A 46 23.52 5.20 -40.12
N LYS A 47 24.43 4.36 -39.60
CA LYS A 47 24.18 3.57 -38.38
C LYS A 47 24.09 4.40 -37.10
N ALA A 48 24.88 5.47 -36.99
CA ALA A 48 24.91 6.33 -35.82
C ALA A 48 23.91 7.49 -35.92
N CYS A 49 23.12 7.56 -37.00
CA CYS A 49 22.16 8.63 -37.28
C CYS A 49 22.80 10.03 -37.14
N ILE A 50 24.04 10.20 -37.60
CA ILE A 50 24.78 11.47 -37.51
C ILE A 50 24.50 12.28 -38.77
N ASN A 51 23.95 13.49 -38.58
CA ASN A 51 23.77 14.45 -39.66
C ASN A 51 25.09 15.20 -39.92
N PRO A 52 25.77 15.01 -41.07
CA PRO A 52 27.03 15.69 -41.38
C PRO A 52 26.87 17.20 -41.58
N ALA A 53 25.66 17.71 -41.80
CA ALA A 53 25.37 19.14 -41.91
C ALA A 53 25.25 19.83 -40.53
N GLU A 54 25.03 19.07 -39.46
CA GLU A 54 24.97 19.60 -38.10
C GLU A 54 26.35 19.58 -37.44
N ALA A 55 26.68 20.65 -36.70
CA ALA A 55 27.86 20.65 -35.86
C ALA A 55 27.79 19.47 -34.86
N PRO A 56 28.91 18.80 -34.55
CA PRO A 56 28.93 17.67 -33.63
C PRO A 56 28.26 18.05 -32.31
N LYS A 57 27.16 17.37 -31.96
CA LYS A 57 26.49 17.59 -30.67
C LYS A 57 27.45 17.17 -29.57
N SER A 58 27.91 18.15 -28.78
CA SER A 58 28.84 17.89 -27.69
C SER A 58 28.14 17.01 -26.64
N VAL A 59 28.70 15.82 -26.38
CA VAL A 59 28.20 14.87 -25.36
C VAL A 59 27.98 15.57 -24.02
N LYS A 60 28.85 16.54 -23.68
CA LYS A 60 28.73 17.38 -22.47
C LYS A 60 27.43 18.19 -22.41
N SER A 61 26.99 18.73 -23.55
CA SER A 61 25.77 19.54 -23.62
C SER A 61 24.49 18.69 -23.51
N GLU A 62 24.48 17.50 -24.09
CA GLU A 62 23.36 16.56 -23.96
C GLU A 62 23.26 15.99 -22.55
N LEU A 63 24.40 15.64 -21.93
CA LEU A 63 24.44 15.25 -20.52
C LEU A 63 23.93 16.36 -19.59
N SER A 64 24.29 17.61 -19.85
CA SER A 64 23.78 18.74 -19.05
C SER A 64 22.27 18.92 -19.17
N LYS A 65 21.69 18.72 -20.37
CA LYS A 65 20.23 18.76 -20.56
C LYS A 65 19.53 17.62 -19.82
N ILE A 66 20.11 16.41 -19.86
CA ILE A 66 19.58 15.25 -19.15
C ILE A 66 19.61 15.50 -17.63
N ASN A 67 20.74 15.97 -17.09
CA ASN A 67 20.86 16.28 -15.67
C ASN A 67 19.83 17.32 -15.22
N LYS A 68 19.65 18.40 -15.99
CA LYS A 68 18.63 19.41 -15.68
C LYS A 68 17.22 18.82 -15.63
N ARG A 69 16.87 17.95 -16.59
CA ARG A 69 15.57 17.25 -16.60
C ARG A 69 15.42 16.31 -15.40
N GLN A 70 16.49 15.63 -15.00
CA GLN A 70 16.48 14.80 -13.80
C GLN A 70 16.26 15.64 -12.54
N ASP A 71 16.93 16.77 -12.40
CA ASP A 71 16.74 17.69 -11.27
C ASP A 71 15.29 18.20 -11.20
N ASP A 72 14.69 18.53 -12.36
CA ASP A 72 13.30 18.98 -12.43
C ASP A 72 12.32 17.86 -12.04
N ILE A 73 12.58 16.61 -12.44
CA ILE A 73 11.78 15.43 -12.02
C ILE A 73 11.91 15.21 -10.50
N VAL A 74 13.12 15.24 -9.96
CA VAL A 74 13.35 15.09 -8.51
C VAL A 74 12.63 16.20 -7.75
N ARG A 75 12.69 17.45 -8.24
CA ARG A 75 11.97 18.58 -7.64
C ARG A 75 10.46 18.36 -7.67
N PHE A 76 9.92 17.88 -8.79
CA PHE A 76 8.50 17.56 -8.92
C PHE A 76 8.05 16.49 -7.92
N ILE A 77 8.81 15.39 -7.81
CA ILE A 77 8.49 14.29 -6.89
C ILE A 77 8.47 14.79 -5.44
N ARG A 78 9.51 15.50 -5.01
CA ARG A 78 9.57 16.05 -3.64
C ARG A 78 8.44 17.02 -3.36
N HIS A 79 8.11 17.88 -4.32
CA HIS A 79 7.01 18.81 -4.19
C HIS A 79 5.67 18.08 -4.00
N TYR A 80 5.41 17.05 -4.82
CA TYR A 80 4.21 16.24 -4.71
C TYR A 80 4.15 15.45 -3.39
N GLU A 81 5.27 14.87 -2.96
CA GLU A 81 5.38 14.17 -1.68
C GLU A 81 5.04 15.10 -0.50
N GLU A 82 5.59 16.31 -0.50
CA GLU A 82 5.37 17.29 0.56
C GLU A 82 3.96 17.87 0.57
N LYS A 83 3.39 18.16 -0.61
CA LYS A 83 2.11 18.88 -0.73
C LYS A 83 0.89 17.98 -0.73
N GLU A 84 0.99 16.78 -1.31
CA GLU A 84 -0.16 15.90 -1.51
C GLU A 84 -0.03 14.64 -0.65
N LEU A 85 1.08 13.90 -0.81
CA LEU A 85 1.22 12.57 -0.21
C LEU A 85 1.33 12.61 1.32
N ASN A 86 2.20 13.47 1.86
CA ASN A 86 2.43 13.56 3.30
C ASN A 86 1.18 14.00 4.08
N PRO A 87 0.42 15.02 3.64
CA PRO A 87 -0.87 15.35 4.24
C PRO A 87 -1.87 14.20 4.19
N MET A 88 -1.98 13.50 3.06
CA MET A 88 -2.89 12.35 2.93
C MET A 88 -2.54 11.25 3.94
N ILE A 89 -1.27 10.91 4.11
CA ILE A 89 -0.81 9.93 5.10
C ILE A 89 -1.17 10.40 6.52
N ARG A 90 -0.97 11.69 6.84
CA ARG A 90 -1.33 12.25 8.15
C ARG A 90 -2.82 12.17 8.43
N VAL A 91 -3.65 12.49 7.44
CA VAL A 91 -5.12 12.38 7.55
C VAL A 91 -5.53 10.94 7.80
N THR A 92 -5.02 9.99 6.99
CA THR A 92 -5.31 8.56 7.16
C THR A 92 -4.91 8.05 8.55
N ASN A 93 -3.72 8.41 9.04
CA ASN A 93 -3.27 8.04 10.37
C ASN A 93 -4.13 8.68 11.48
N SER A 94 -4.53 9.94 11.31
CA SER A 94 -5.42 10.62 12.26
C SER A 94 -6.79 9.93 12.32
N ILE A 95 -7.32 9.51 11.18
CA ILE A 95 -8.57 8.74 11.09
C ILE A 95 -8.41 7.41 11.81
N ALA A 96 -7.34 6.65 11.54
CA ALA A 96 -7.08 5.36 12.18
C ALA A 96 -7.01 5.47 13.72
N VAL A 97 -6.29 6.48 14.24
CA VAL A 97 -6.20 6.73 15.70
C VAL A 97 -7.56 7.07 16.30
N ARG A 98 -8.38 7.89 15.62
CA ARG A 98 -9.74 8.21 16.08
C ARG A 98 -10.64 6.99 16.11
N PHE A 99 -10.55 6.13 15.10
CA PHE A 99 -11.30 4.87 15.05
C PHE A 99 -10.91 3.94 16.20
N ASP A 100 -9.61 3.75 16.46
CA ASP A 100 -9.13 2.95 17.59
C ASP A 100 -9.66 3.47 18.93
N GLY A 101 -9.64 4.81 19.13
CA GLY A 101 -10.20 5.44 20.32
C GLY A 101 -11.71 5.21 20.49
N ILE A 102 -12.48 5.31 19.40
CA ILE A 102 -13.94 5.05 19.42
C ILE A 102 -14.22 3.58 19.75
N VAL A 103 -13.50 2.64 19.14
CA VAL A 103 -13.67 1.20 19.39
C VAL A 103 -13.43 0.86 20.85
N LYS A 104 -12.34 1.38 21.45
CA LYS A 104 -12.03 1.17 22.87
C LYS A 104 -13.08 1.77 23.80
N ALA A 105 -13.60 2.96 23.47
CA ALA A 105 -14.66 3.59 24.23
C ALA A 105 -15.96 2.77 24.18
N LEU A 106 -16.33 2.26 23.01
CA LEU A 106 -17.49 1.39 22.83
C LEU A 106 -17.32 0.06 23.57
N GLU A 107 -16.14 -0.57 23.49
CA GLU A 107 -15.81 -1.78 24.24
C GLU A 107 -16.03 -1.58 25.75
N THR A 108 -15.48 -0.49 26.30
CA THR A 108 -15.62 -0.15 27.72
C THR A 108 -17.09 0.08 28.10
N LEU A 109 -17.85 0.79 27.25
CA LEU A 109 -19.26 1.06 27.48
C LEU A 109 -20.09 -0.23 27.48
N ILE A 110 -19.85 -1.13 26.51
CA ILE A 110 -20.54 -2.42 26.42
C ILE A 110 -20.23 -3.28 27.64
N LEU A 111 -18.96 -3.38 28.04
CA LEU A 111 -18.56 -4.13 29.23
C LEU A 111 -19.24 -3.58 30.49
N SER A 112 -19.24 -2.26 30.68
CA SER A 112 -19.93 -1.62 31.80
C SER A 112 -21.43 -1.89 31.80
N HIS A 113 -22.07 -1.85 30.62
CA HIS A 113 -23.49 -2.11 30.48
C HIS A 113 -23.83 -3.58 30.80
N LEU A 114 -23.01 -4.51 30.32
CA LEU A 114 -23.17 -5.94 30.61
C LEU A 114 -23.02 -6.23 32.09
N GLU A 115 -22.01 -5.67 32.75
CA GLU A 115 -21.79 -5.88 34.18
C GLU A 115 -22.94 -5.28 35.01
N THR A 116 -23.35 -4.05 34.70
CA THR A 116 -24.51 -3.40 35.35
C THR A 116 -25.79 -4.22 35.19
N SER A 117 -26.01 -4.79 34.00
CA SER A 117 -27.17 -5.64 33.72
C SER A 117 -27.10 -6.95 34.51
N ARG A 118 -25.92 -7.59 34.53
CA ARG A 118 -25.65 -8.80 35.31
C ARG A 118 -25.90 -8.58 36.80
N GLU A 119 -25.41 -7.48 37.37
CA GLU A 119 -25.65 -7.10 38.76
C GLU A 119 -27.14 -6.93 39.05
N LYS A 120 -27.89 -6.29 38.16
CA LYS A 120 -29.35 -6.15 38.31
C LYS A 120 -30.05 -7.51 38.34
N TYR A 121 -29.72 -8.41 37.42
CA TYR A 121 -30.30 -9.75 37.41
C TYR A 121 -29.93 -10.54 38.67
N ASN A 122 -28.67 -10.51 39.09
CA ASN A 122 -28.22 -11.15 40.33
C ASN A 122 -28.97 -10.62 41.55
N ASN A 123 -29.16 -9.31 41.65
CA ASN A 123 -29.92 -8.69 42.74
C ASN A 123 -31.39 -9.14 42.77
N VAL A 124 -32.02 -9.28 41.60
CA VAL A 124 -33.40 -9.79 41.51
C VAL A 124 -33.47 -11.26 41.92
N LEU A 125 -32.55 -12.08 41.41
CA LEU A 125 -32.45 -13.51 41.74
C LEU A 125 -32.19 -13.72 43.24
N GLN A 126 -31.31 -12.91 43.84
CA GLN A 126 -31.04 -12.98 45.27
C GLN A 126 -32.30 -12.66 46.09
N LYS A 127 -33.01 -11.57 45.75
CA LYS A 127 -34.27 -11.22 46.42
C LYS A 127 -35.32 -12.32 46.29
N LEU A 128 -35.41 -12.95 45.13
CA LEU A 128 -36.35 -14.06 44.91
C LEU A 128 -35.96 -15.29 45.74
N SER A 129 -34.67 -15.63 45.79
CA SER A 129 -34.14 -16.70 46.63
C SER A 129 -34.45 -16.46 48.11
N ASP A 130 -34.24 -15.23 48.60
CA ASP A 130 -34.53 -14.88 50.00
C ASP A 130 -36.02 -15.01 50.32
N GLN A 131 -36.91 -14.65 49.39
CA GLN A 131 -38.36 -14.82 49.54
C GLN A 131 -38.78 -16.30 49.56
N PHE A 132 -38.20 -17.12 48.69
CA PHE A 132 -38.46 -18.56 48.73
C PHE A 132 -37.96 -19.21 50.02
N GLY A 133 -36.81 -18.77 50.55
CA GLY A 133 -36.33 -19.18 51.86
C GLY A 133 -37.35 -18.88 52.97
N LYS A 134 -37.86 -17.65 53.03
CA LYS A 134 -38.91 -17.25 54.00
C LYS A 134 -40.18 -18.08 53.83
N ASN A 135 -40.61 -18.33 52.60
CA ASN A 135 -41.81 -19.15 52.33
C ASN A 135 -41.61 -20.60 52.80
N ALA A 136 -40.42 -21.17 52.60
CA ALA A 136 -40.08 -22.50 53.09
C ALA A 136 -40.13 -22.59 54.63
N GLU A 137 -39.62 -21.55 55.32
CA GLU A 137 -39.72 -21.46 56.80
C GLU A 137 -41.18 -21.41 57.27
N VAL A 138 -42.03 -20.60 56.62
CA VAL A 138 -43.46 -20.51 56.96
C VAL A 138 -44.16 -21.84 56.74
N ILE A 139 -43.90 -22.53 55.61
CA ILE A 139 -44.46 -23.85 55.31
C ILE A 139 -44.05 -24.86 56.37
N ASN A 140 -42.76 -24.93 56.70
CA ASN A 140 -42.25 -25.85 57.73
C ASN A 140 -42.89 -25.57 59.10
N ASN A 141 -43.06 -24.29 59.47
CA ASN A 141 -43.76 -23.91 60.69
C ASN A 141 -45.24 -24.30 60.69
N GLN A 142 -45.93 -24.21 59.55
CA GLN A 142 -47.32 -24.63 59.39
C GLN A 142 -47.47 -26.16 59.43
N GLU A 143 -46.59 -26.90 58.77
CA GLU A 143 -46.52 -28.36 58.81
C GLU A 143 -46.36 -28.86 60.26
N ASN A 144 -45.42 -28.27 60.99
CA ASN A 144 -45.20 -28.59 62.40
C ASN A 144 -46.44 -28.33 63.28
N LYS A 145 -47.21 -27.26 63.01
CA LYS A 145 -48.47 -26.97 63.71
C LYS A 145 -49.55 -28.00 63.38
N LEU A 146 -49.71 -28.34 62.10
CA LEU A 146 -50.65 -29.37 61.63
C LEU A 146 -50.36 -30.72 62.29
N ALA A 147 -49.10 -31.14 62.32
CA ALA A 147 -48.67 -32.38 62.98
C ALA A 147 -49.02 -32.39 64.49
N ARG A 148 -48.95 -31.25 65.18
CA ARG A 148 -49.40 -31.16 66.58
C ARG A 148 -50.91 -31.31 66.73
N CYS A 149 -51.70 -30.70 65.85
CA CYS A 149 -53.17 -30.80 65.88
C CYS A 149 -53.67 -32.23 65.57
N THR A 150 -53.05 -32.93 64.62
CA THR A 150 -53.43 -34.32 64.29
C THR A 150 -53.12 -35.29 65.45
N ASN A 151 -51.98 -35.12 66.12
CA ASN A 151 -51.61 -35.89 67.30
C ASN A 151 -52.53 -35.62 68.51
N PHE A 152 -53.03 -34.38 68.68
CA PHE A 152 -54.01 -34.06 69.70
C PHE A 152 -55.35 -34.78 69.47
N ASN A 153 -55.91 -34.69 68.26
CA ASN A 153 -57.20 -35.32 67.93
C ASN A 153 -57.16 -36.85 68.03
N SER A 154 -56.05 -37.49 67.67
CA SER A 154 -55.86 -38.94 67.81
C SER A 154 -55.70 -39.40 69.27
N GLY A 155 -55.22 -38.53 70.17
CA GLY A 155 -55.17 -38.79 71.61
C GLY A 155 -56.54 -38.63 72.30
N THR A 156 -57.36 -37.68 71.86
CA THR A 156 -58.71 -37.46 72.42
C THR A 156 -59.68 -38.56 72.00
N ILE A 157 -59.59 -39.07 70.76
CA ILE A 157 -60.45 -40.17 70.26
C ILE A 157 -60.10 -41.52 70.91
N LYS A 158 -58.87 -41.72 71.42
CA LYS A 158 -58.47 -42.96 72.11
C LYS A 158 -58.92 -43.06 73.57
N ASN A 159 -59.45 -41.98 74.15
CA ASN A 159 -59.89 -41.90 75.55
C ASN A 159 -61.42 -41.85 75.71
N CYS A 160 -62.19 -42.29 74.70
CA CYS A 160 -63.63 -42.53 74.79
C CYS A 160 -63.96 -44.00 74.53
#